data_AF-A0AAD6CI73-F1
#
_entry.id   AF-A0AAD6CI73-F1
#
_cell.length_a   1.000
_cell.length_b   1.000
_cell.length_c   1.000
_cell.angle_alpha   90.00
_cell.angle_beta   90.00
_cell.angle_gamma   90.00
#
_symmetry.space_group_name_H-M   'P 1'
#
loop_
_entity.id
_entity.type
_entity.pdbx_description
1 polymer ?
#
loop_
_entity_poly.entity_id
_entity_poly.type
_entity_poly.pdbx_seq_one_letter_code
_entity_poly.pdbx_strand_id
1 'polypeptide(L)'
;MRRDKTFPSNNLMSALAATLRTSRYIPVPRIPFLVRLNRLTTPAPRLICRYLTNTSTMYKPRPDFKQVEATRPDFRKDTEVTITKTPNPAWKEGDGANDGGESLKKEHVEIDPFAEGRPVASNYKLLISSIVPRPIALVSTQSADGSTTNLAPFSYSQVVCHDPPTFIVGFAGGLGSAKDTLRNLRETGECVINIISEHFVEAANSTAINTPYGVSEWKTSGLTPAPTAVVKPARVKESIFAIEAKLVDTKEFESRATPGKKTGAMITVEGVRFWAREDAIDEDRSAIDLKVLKPISRLGGITYGRTTEAFEIPRPAI
;
A
#
# COMPACT_ATOMS: atom_id res chain seq x y z
N MET A 1 -53.79 2.95 1.27
CA MET A 1 -54.19 3.86 0.16
C MET A 1 -53.07 3.85 -0.87
N ARG A 2 -53.14 2.93 -1.84
CA ARG A 2 -52.14 2.77 -2.92
C ARG A 2 -52.34 3.88 -3.95
N ARG A 3 -51.24 4.44 -4.46
CA ARG A 3 -51.23 5.08 -5.78
C ARG A 3 -49.98 4.64 -6.54
N ASP A 4 -50.21 3.64 -7.38
CA ASP A 4 -49.43 3.34 -8.57
C ASP A 4 -49.46 4.55 -9.52
N LYS A 5 -48.31 4.84 -10.14
CA LYS A 5 -48.25 5.52 -11.43
C LYS A 5 -47.19 4.84 -12.28
N THR A 6 -47.65 4.07 -13.25
CA THR A 6 -46.88 3.50 -14.34
C THR A 6 -47.26 4.16 -15.68
N PHE A 7 -46.30 4.08 -16.61
CA PHE A 7 -46.33 4.23 -18.07
C PHE A 7 -46.07 5.62 -18.71
N PRO A 8 -45.53 5.69 -19.96
CA PRO A 8 -45.06 4.59 -20.83
C PRO A 8 -43.65 4.77 -21.46
N SER A 9 -43.08 3.63 -21.85
CA SER A 9 -42.04 3.44 -22.87
C SER A 9 -42.61 3.59 -24.28
N ASN A 10 -41.91 4.26 -25.20
CA ASN A 10 -41.88 3.84 -26.60
C ASN A 10 -40.71 4.40 -27.39
N ASN A 11 -40.23 3.53 -28.29
CA ASN A 11 -39.12 3.62 -29.21
C ASN A 11 -39.13 4.84 -30.14
N LEU A 12 -37.94 5.41 -30.36
CA LEU A 12 -37.57 6.05 -31.63
C LEU A 12 -36.16 5.58 -32.02
N MET A 13 -36.09 4.40 -32.66
CA MET A 13 -34.97 4.05 -33.53
C MET A 13 -35.21 4.71 -34.90
N SER A 14 -34.10 4.98 -35.61
CA SER A 14 -34.00 5.32 -37.04
C SER A 14 -34.01 6.80 -37.45
N ALA A 15 -32.82 7.42 -37.42
CA ALA A 15 -32.36 8.33 -38.47
C ALA A 15 -30.83 8.50 -38.35
N LEU A 16 -30.12 8.49 -39.49
CA LEU A 16 -28.66 8.56 -39.66
C LEU A 16 -27.87 7.24 -39.56
N ALA A 17 -28.32 6.23 -40.31
CA ALA A 17 -27.43 5.26 -40.91
C ALA A 17 -27.76 5.16 -42.42
N ALA A 18 -26.71 5.10 -43.24
CA ALA A 18 -26.68 4.87 -44.69
C ALA A 18 -26.84 6.07 -45.65
N THR A 19 -25.69 6.63 -46.08
CA THR A 19 -25.47 6.97 -47.50
C THR A 19 -24.04 6.60 -47.92
N LEU A 20 -23.94 5.44 -48.56
CA LEU A 20 -23.13 5.06 -49.73
C LEU A 20 -21.59 5.27 -49.75
N ARG A 21 -20.93 4.10 -49.86
CA ARG A 21 -19.61 3.87 -50.46
C ARG A 21 -19.49 4.52 -51.84
N THR A 22 -18.34 5.15 -52.12
CA THR A 22 -17.37 4.75 -53.17
C THR A 22 -16.28 5.82 -53.34
N SER A 23 -15.08 5.35 -53.73
CA SER A 23 -14.07 6.07 -54.51
C SER A 23 -12.84 6.65 -53.78
N ARG A 24 -11.75 5.89 -53.95
CA ARG A 24 -10.37 6.29 -54.30
C ARG A 24 -9.45 6.88 -53.22
N TYR A 25 -8.48 6.04 -52.88
CA TYR A 25 -7.10 6.36 -52.50
C TYR A 25 -6.54 7.55 -53.29
N ILE A 26 -5.98 8.54 -52.59
CA ILE A 26 -5.12 9.60 -53.14
C ILE A 26 -3.84 9.62 -52.28
N PRO A 27 -2.63 9.48 -52.85
CA PRO A 27 -1.38 9.51 -52.11
C PRO A 27 -0.92 10.94 -51.82
N VAL A 28 -0.37 11.16 -50.62
CA VAL A 28 0.23 12.45 -50.21
C VAL A 28 1.70 12.49 -50.68
N PRO A 29 2.17 13.57 -51.33
CA PRO A 29 3.50 13.62 -51.93
C PRO A 29 4.59 13.91 -50.89
N ARG A 30 5.75 13.27 -51.07
CA ARG A 30 7.02 13.60 -50.40
C ARG A 30 7.58 14.90 -50.99
N ILE A 31 7.89 15.88 -50.15
CA ILE A 31 8.71 17.05 -50.49
C ILE A 31 9.98 17.00 -49.64
N PRO A 32 11.18 17.19 -50.23
CA PRO A 32 12.44 17.13 -49.52
C PRO A 32 12.70 18.46 -48.82
N PHE A 33 13.10 18.43 -47.54
CA PHE A 33 13.66 19.62 -46.89
C PHE A 33 15.06 19.32 -46.38
N LEU A 34 16.01 19.91 -47.10
CA LEU A 34 17.42 19.99 -46.81
C LEU A 34 17.60 20.95 -45.63
N VAL A 35 17.96 20.46 -44.43
CA VAL A 35 18.42 21.33 -43.33
C VAL A 35 19.87 21.04 -43.00
N ARG A 36 20.66 22.09 -43.22
CA ARG A 36 22.09 22.25 -43.05
C ARG A 36 22.47 22.06 -41.57
N LEU A 37 23.40 21.15 -41.28
CA LEU A 37 24.07 21.09 -39.97
C LEU A 37 24.92 22.35 -39.79
N ASN A 38 24.63 23.17 -38.77
CA ASN A 38 25.61 24.03 -38.13
C ASN A 38 25.72 23.62 -36.66
N ARG A 39 26.82 22.93 -36.34
CA ARG A 39 27.25 22.68 -34.96
C ARG A 39 27.85 23.98 -34.42
N LEU A 40 27.18 24.60 -33.46
CA LEU A 40 27.81 25.54 -32.54
C LEU A 40 27.98 24.83 -31.20
N THR A 41 29.23 24.47 -30.92
CA THR A 41 29.69 23.90 -29.66
C THR A 41 29.92 25.01 -28.64
N THR A 42 29.18 25.00 -27.54
CA THR A 42 29.59 25.66 -26.29
C THR A 42 29.27 24.72 -25.11
N PRO A 43 30.22 24.44 -24.20
CA PRO A 43 29.97 23.57 -23.07
C PRO A 43 29.32 24.33 -21.92
N ALA A 44 28.21 23.81 -21.39
CA ALA A 44 27.59 24.32 -20.17
C ALA A 44 28.50 24.03 -18.94
N PRO A 45 28.61 24.97 -17.98
CA PRO A 45 29.53 24.81 -16.86
C PRO A 45 28.99 23.79 -15.85
N ARG A 46 29.88 22.87 -15.43
CA ARG A 46 29.66 21.93 -14.32
C ARG A 46 29.49 22.73 -13.01
N LEU A 47 28.26 22.97 -12.59
CA LEU A 47 27.98 23.32 -11.19
C LEU A 47 28.10 22.05 -10.36
N ILE A 48 29.25 21.91 -9.71
CA ILE A 48 29.44 20.99 -8.57
C ILE A 48 28.52 21.48 -7.46
N CYS A 49 27.36 20.84 -7.33
CA CYS A 49 26.44 21.05 -6.22
C CYS A 49 27.10 20.56 -4.93
N ARG A 50 27.67 21.50 -4.18
CA ARG A 50 28.46 21.25 -2.97
C ARG A 50 27.64 21.34 -1.67
N TYR A 51 26.32 21.21 -1.73
CA TYR A 51 25.43 21.43 -0.58
C TYR A 51 24.39 20.34 -0.37
N LEU A 52 24.82 19.08 -0.18
CA LEU A 52 23.99 18.03 0.45
C LEU A 52 24.88 17.01 1.20
N THR A 53 25.59 17.43 2.23
CA THR A 53 26.36 16.51 3.09
C THR A 53 25.60 16.01 4.32
N ASN A 54 24.30 16.30 4.50
CA ASN A 54 23.59 15.91 5.73
C ASN A 54 22.19 15.28 5.59
N THR A 55 21.77 14.84 4.41
CA THR A 55 20.51 14.09 4.25
C THR A 55 20.76 12.68 3.69
N SER A 56 21.34 11.80 4.52
CA SER A 56 21.36 10.34 4.29
C SER A 56 21.78 9.60 5.56
N THR A 57 21.10 9.82 6.69
CA THR A 57 21.31 9.00 7.90
C THR A 57 20.59 7.65 7.80
N MET A 58 19.62 7.49 6.91
CA MET A 58 18.88 6.21 6.75
C MET A 58 19.70 5.07 6.10
N TYR A 59 20.81 5.38 5.41
CA TYR A 59 21.48 4.41 4.51
C TYR A 59 23.02 4.38 4.61
N LYS A 60 23.64 5.02 5.61
CA LYS A 60 25.05 4.73 5.96
C LYS A 60 25.17 3.29 6.51
N PRO A 61 26.36 2.64 6.42
CA PRO A 61 26.61 1.40 7.15
C PRO A 61 26.18 1.60 8.60
N ARG A 62 25.17 0.84 9.01
CA ARG A 62 24.55 1.07 10.31
C ARG A 62 25.54 0.54 11.36
N PRO A 63 25.81 1.29 12.43
CA PRO A 63 26.37 0.70 13.65
C PRO A 63 25.52 -0.51 14.05
N ASP A 64 26.06 -1.41 14.84
CA ASP A 64 25.27 -2.49 15.46
C ASP A 64 23.95 -1.90 15.99
N PHE A 65 22.81 -2.42 15.51
CA PHE A 65 21.51 -1.84 15.82
C PHE A 65 21.26 -1.80 17.33
N LYS A 66 21.84 -2.73 18.10
CA LYS A 66 21.74 -2.73 19.56
C LYS A 66 22.46 -1.54 20.21
N GLN A 67 23.57 -1.07 19.63
CA GLN A 67 24.21 0.17 20.09
C GLN A 67 23.35 1.39 19.77
N VAL A 68 22.72 1.43 18.59
CA VAL A 68 21.81 2.52 18.23
C VAL A 68 20.57 2.53 19.14
N GLU A 69 19.98 1.36 19.39
CA GLU A 69 18.83 1.19 20.26
C GLU A 69 19.12 1.65 21.69
N ALA A 70 20.29 1.32 22.24
CA ALA A 70 20.70 1.71 23.59
C ALA A 70 20.82 3.24 23.80
N THR A 71 20.90 4.04 22.73
CA THR A 71 20.92 5.52 22.83
C THR A 71 19.53 6.16 22.82
N ARG A 72 18.47 5.38 22.62
CA ARG A 72 17.10 5.86 22.49
C ARG A 72 16.38 5.82 23.84
N PRO A 73 15.35 6.67 24.04
CA PRO A 73 14.47 6.54 25.19
C PRO A 73 13.82 5.15 25.24
N ASP A 74 13.55 4.69 26.47
CA ASP A 74 12.83 3.45 26.70
C ASP A 74 11.43 3.46 26.06
N PHE A 75 10.97 2.27 25.71
CA PHE A 75 9.64 2.08 25.17
C PHE A 75 8.57 2.34 26.24
N ARG A 76 7.77 3.40 26.05
CA ARG A 76 6.66 3.77 26.95
C ARG A 76 5.46 2.84 26.78
N LYS A 77 5.37 1.83 27.64
CA LYS A 77 4.34 0.76 27.61
C LYS A 77 2.94 1.24 28.02
N ASP A 78 2.88 2.28 28.85
CA ASP A 78 1.70 2.88 29.45
C ASP A 78 1.11 4.02 28.59
N THR A 79 1.62 4.23 27.38
CA THR A 79 1.06 5.26 26.49
C THR A 79 -0.34 4.84 26.02
N GLU A 80 -1.32 5.67 26.38
CA GLU A 80 -2.70 5.55 25.96
C GLU A 80 -2.98 6.38 24.70
N VAL A 81 -3.99 5.96 23.93
CA VAL A 81 -4.43 6.72 22.76
C VAL A 81 -5.25 7.92 23.23
N THR A 82 -4.76 9.12 22.92
CA THR A 82 -5.42 10.38 23.28
C THR A 82 -6.09 11.01 22.07
N ILE A 83 -7.33 11.49 22.24
CA ILE A 83 -8.02 12.29 21.24
C ILE A 83 -7.88 13.77 21.63
N THR A 84 -7.24 14.56 20.78
CA THR A 84 -7.01 15.99 20.98
C THR A 84 -7.98 16.84 20.16
N LYS A 85 -7.95 18.15 20.39
CA LYS A 85 -8.63 19.10 19.50
C LYS A 85 -7.94 19.09 18.13
N THR A 86 -8.65 19.52 17.09
CA THR A 86 -8.03 19.76 15.79
C THR A 86 -6.89 20.78 15.92
N PRO A 87 -5.87 20.74 15.03
CA PRO A 87 -4.76 21.70 15.09
C PRO A 87 -5.18 23.17 15.05
N ASN A 88 -6.33 23.46 14.43
CA ASN A 88 -6.96 24.78 14.44
C ASN A 88 -8.48 24.63 14.57
N PRO A 89 -9.04 24.72 15.78
CA PRO A 89 -10.49 24.62 16.00
C PRO A 89 -11.30 25.79 15.42
N ALA A 90 -10.64 26.89 15.05
CA ALA A 90 -11.27 28.07 14.46
C ALA A 90 -11.17 28.10 12.93
N TRP A 91 -10.59 27.07 12.31
CA TRP A 91 -10.42 26.96 10.86
C TRP A 91 -11.78 26.97 10.14
N LYS A 92 -11.82 27.66 9.00
CA LYS A 92 -13.01 27.78 8.13
C LYS A 92 -12.66 27.42 6.69
N GLU A 93 -13.69 27.04 5.92
CA GLU A 93 -13.53 26.75 4.50
C GLU A 93 -12.86 27.91 3.77
N GLY A 94 -11.72 27.63 3.14
CA GLY A 94 -10.92 28.62 2.43
C GLY A 94 -9.71 29.16 3.19
N ASP A 95 -9.57 28.89 4.50
CA ASP A 95 -8.44 29.41 5.31
C ASP A 95 -7.07 28.85 4.89
N GLY A 96 -7.04 27.74 4.13
CA GLY A 96 -5.80 27.12 3.67
C GLY A 96 -5.06 26.37 4.79
N ALA A 97 -3.73 26.38 4.75
CA ALA A 97 -2.89 25.64 5.70
C ALA A 97 -2.75 26.36 7.05
N ASN A 98 -2.60 25.58 8.13
CA ASN A 98 -2.47 26.09 9.52
C ASN A 98 -1.08 26.66 9.87
N ASP A 99 -0.21 26.86 8.88
CA ASP A 99 1.21 27.24 9.09
C ASP A 99 1.52 28.69 8.68
N GLY A 100 0.50 29.49 8.36
CA GLY A 100 0.69 30.90 7.96
C GLY A 100 1.48 31.06 6.65
N GLY A 101 1.55 30.03 5.81
CA GLY A 101 2.30 30.05 4.56
C GLY A 101 3.79 29.78 4.71
N GLU A 102 4.28 29.33 5.88
CA GLU A 102 5.69 28.96 6.06
C GLU A 102 6.13 27.87 5.07
N SER A 103 5.28 26.87 4.81
CA SER A 103 5.52 25.83 3.81
C SER A 103 5.68 26.40 2.39
N LEU A 104 4.97 27.48 2.06
CA LEU A 104 5.02 28.12 0.74
C LEU A 104 6.35 28.85 0.49
N LYS A 105 7.14 29.11 1.53
CA LYS A 105 8.49 29.68 1.38
C LYS A 105 9.52 28.66 0.87
N LYS A 106 9.12 27.39 0.71
CA LYS A 106 9.97 26.32 0.21
C LYS A 106 9.54 25.92 -1.20
N GLU A 107 10.49 25.91 -2.11
CA GLU A 107 10.26 25.47 -3.48
C GLU A 107 10.24 23.94 -3.58
N HIS A 108 9.37 23.43 -4.43
CA HIS A 108 9.39 22.01 -4.78
C HIS A 108 10.61 21.68 -5.64
N VAL A 109 11.12 20.46 -5.49
CA VAL A 109 12.11 19.89 -6.40
C VAL A 109 11.43 18.84 -7.24
N GLU A 110 11.44 19.03 -8.56
CA GLU A 110 10.95 18.04 -9.50
C GLU A 110 11.89 16.82 -9.52
N ILE A 111 11.31 15.62 -9.47
CA ILE A 111 12.03 14.36 -9.54
C ILE A 111 11.35 13.48 -10.58
N ASP A 112 11.98 13.31 -11.74
CA ASP A 112 11.58 12.29 -12.70
C ASP A 112 12.04 10.90 -12.19
N PRO A 113 11.13 9.95 -11.91
CA PRO A 113 11.50 8.60 -11.46
C PRO A 113 12.25 7.80 -12.53
N PHE A 114 12.24 8.24 -13.79
CA PHE A 114 12.89 7.58 -14.93
C PHE A 114 14.05 8.40 -15.52
N ALA A 115 14.49 9.46 -14.84
CA ALA A 115 15.63 10.25 -15.27
C ALA A 115 16.86 9.37 -15.54
N GLU A 116 17.62 9.71 -16.58
CA GLU A 116 18.84 8.99 -16.95
C GLU A 116 19.81 8.88 -15.76
N GLY A 117 20.33 7.67 -15.52
CA GLY A 117 21.26 7.41 -14.41
C GLY A 117 20.61 7.29 -13.02
N ARG A 118 19.29 7.49 -12.88
CA ARG A 118 18.60 7.32 -11.59
C ARG A 118 18.39 5.85 -11.25
N PRO A 119 18.88 5.34 -10.10
CA PRO A 119 18.63 3.96 -9.70
C PRO A 119 17.18 3.73 -9.26
N VAL A 120 16.58 2.59 -9.65
CA VAL A 120 15.24 2.16 -9.17
C VAL A 120 15.18 2.10 -7.64
N ALA A 121 16.28 1.74 -6.98
CA ALA A 121 16.38 1.73 -5.53
C ALA A 121 16.12 3.11 -4.90
N SER A 122 16.46 4.21 -5.59
CA SER A 122 16.16 5.57 -5.11
C SER A 122 14.67 5.87 -5.11
N ASN A 123 13.92 5.34 -6.08
CA ASN A 123 12.45 5.44 -6.09
C ASN A 123 11.85 4.65 -4.94
N TYR A 124 12.33 3.42 -4.70
CA TYR A 124 11.90 2.63 -3.55
C TYR A 124 12.11 3.39 -2.23
N LYS A 125 13.32 3.90 -1.99
CA LYS A 125 13.66 4.65 -0.77
C LYS A 125 12.76 5.87 -0.59
N LEU A 126 12.57 6.65 -1.66
CA LEU A 126 11.73 7.85 -1.64
C LEU A 126 10.29 7.48 -1.27
N LEU A 127 9.67 6.56 -2.01
CA LEU A 127 8.28 6.15 -1.83
C LEU A 127 8.00 5.58 -0.44
N ILE A 128 8.85 4.69 0.09
CA ILE A 128 8.60 4.10 1.42
C ILE A 128 8.86 5.09 2.56
N SER A 129 9.61 6.17 2.32
CA SER A 129 9.86 7.20 3.32
C SER A 129 8.82 8.32 3.30
N SER A 130 8.20 8.58 2.14
CA SER A 130 7.22 9.67 1.96
C SER A 130 5.77 9.20 2.12
N ILE A 131 5.45 7.97 1.74
CA ILE A 131 4.09 7.41 1.86
C ILE A 131 4.02 6.65 3.19
N VAL A 132 3.73 7.38 4.25
CA VAL A 132 3.67 6.90 5.64
C VAL A 132 2.57 7.64 6.41
N PRO A 133 1.98 7.05 7.47
CA PRO A 133 2.14 5.67 7.93
C PRO A 133 1.46 4.67 6.97
N ARG A 134 2.07 3.50 6.75
CA ARG A 134 1.45 2.43 5.97
C ARG A 134 0.87 1.36 6.89
N PRO A 135 -0.39 0.92 6.68
CA PRO A 135 -0.90 -0.26 7.37
C PRO A 135 -0.10 -1.49 6.93
N ILE A 136 -0.10 -2.52 7.77
CA ILE A 136 0.62 -3.77 7.51
C ILE A 136 -0.38 -4.91 7.53
N ALA A 137 -0.49 -5.62 6.42
CA ALA A 137 -1.17 -6.90 6.34
C ALA A 137 -0.22 -8.02 6.78
N LEU A 138 -0.45 -8.65 7.92
CA LEU A 138 0.22 -9.91 8.29
C LEU A 138 -0.59 -11.07 7.69
N VAL A 139 -0.12 -11.59 6.56
CA VAL A 139 -0.88 -12.52 5.73
C VAL A 139 -0.47 -13.96 6.04
N SER A 140 -1.45 -14.78 6.41
CA SER A 140 -1.27 -16.23 6.50
C SER A 140 -1.83 -16.93 5.26
N THR A 141 -1.13 -17.96 4.81
CA THR A 141 -1.55 -18.84 3.71
C THR A 141 -1.10 -20.27 4.00
N GLN A 142 -1.57 -21.22 3.19
CA GLN A 142 -1.09 -22.60 3.21
C GLN A 142 -0.95 -23.14 1.78
N SER A 143 -0.11 -24.16 1.60
CA SER A 143 -0.01 -24.87 0.33
C SER A 143 -1.30 -25.62 0.00
N ALA A 144 -1.50 -25.95 -1.28
CA ALA A 144 -2.72 -26.62 -1.75
C ALA A 144 -2.97 -27.99 -1.11
N ASP A 145 -1.90 -28.73 -0.82
CA ASP A 145 -1.91 -30.01 -0.09
C ASP A 145 -1.99 -29.85 1.43
N GLY A 146 -1.92 -28.61 1.95
CA GLY A 146 -1.90 -28.29 3.37
C GLY A 146 -0.63 -28.70 4.12
N SER A 147 0.42 -29.15 3.42
CA SER A 147 1.66 -29.63 4.06
C SER A 147 2.52 -28.50 4.64
N THR A 148 2.39 -27.28 4.11
CA THR A 148 3.15 -26.11 4.55
C THR A 148 2.22 -24.92 4.81
N THR A 149 2.54 -24.15 5.84
CA THR A 149 1.86 -22.92 6.19
C THR A 149 2.86 -21.78 6.22
N ASN A 150 2.45 -20.61 5.74
CA ASN A 150 3.28 -19.41 5.66
C ASN A 150 2.62 -18.29 6.45
N LEU A 151 3.44 -17.42 7.05
CA LEU A 151 3.00 -16.16 7.66
C LEU A 151 4.01 -15.07 7.29
N ALA A 152 3.57 -13.95 6.71
CA ALA A 152 4.49 -12.88 6.32
C ALA A 152 3.84 -11.48 6.33
N PRO A 153 4.60 -10.40 6.61
CA PRO A 153 4.07 -9.05 6.69
C PRO A 153 4.25 -8.27 5.38
N PHE A 154 3.22 -7.54 4.98
CA PHE A 154 3.20 -6.74 3.75
C PHE A 154 2.68 -5.33 4.05
N SER A 155 3.52 -4.31 3.83
CA SER A 155 3.14 -2.90 4.02
C SER A 155 2.64 -2.20 2.76
N TYR A 156 2.59 -2.91 1.63
CA TYR A 156 1.92 -2.44 0.41
C TYR A 156 0.48 -2.97 0.43
N SER A 157 -0.28 -2.61 1.46
CA SER A 157 -1.64 -3.11 1.68
C SER A 157 -2.61 -1.96 1.94
N GLN A 158 -3.87 -2.11 1.51
CA GLN A 158 -4.92 -1.12 1.77
C GLN A 158 -6.33 -1.72 1.62
N VAL A 159 -7.33 -1.08 2.24
CA VAL A 159 -8.76 -1.31 1.95
C VAL A 159 -9.17 -0.57 0.68
N VAL A 160 -9.92 -1.22 -0.21
CA VAL A 160 -10.37 -0.65 -1.50
C VAL A 160 -11.87 -0.36 -1.53
N CYS A 161 -12.69 -1.29 -1.04
CA CYS A 161 -14.14 -1.18 -1.05
C CYS A 161 -14.72 -1.77 0.24
N HIS A 162 -15.92 -1.34 0.64
CA HIS A 162 -16.66 -1.92 1.75
C HIS A 162 -17.86 -2.77 1.28
N ASP A 163 -18.26 -2.69 0.01
CA ASP A 163 -19.33 -3.50 -0.58
C ASP A 163 -18.97 -3.91 -2.04
N PRO A 164 -18.41 -5.11 -2.28
CA PRO A 164 -18.01 -6.08 -1.25
C PRO A 164 -16.74 -5.62 -0.52
N PRO A 165 -16.49 -6.07 0.74
CA PRO A 165 -15.26 -5.76 1.46
C PRO A 165 -14.03 -6.23 0.67
N THR A 166 -13.23 -5.29 0.16
CA THR A 166 -12.16 -5.57 -0.79
C THR A 166 -10.85 -4.98 -0.32
N PHE A 167 -9.77 -5.75 -0.42
CA PHE A 167 -8.43 -5.38 0.02
C PHE A 167 -7.41 -5.66 -1.08
N ILE A 168 -6.32 -4.91 -1.08
CA ILE A 168 -5.16 -5.18 -1.94
C ILE A 168 -3.92 -5.48 -1.12
N VAL A 169 -3.07 -6.36 -1.65
CA VAL A 169 -1.73 -6.63 -1.12
C VAL A 169 -0.73 -6.66 -2.28
N GLY A 170 0.32 -5.85 -2.16
CA GLY A 170 1.42 -5.73 -3.11
C GLY A 170 2.62 -6.57 -2.71
N PHE A 171 3.27 -7.16 -3.71
CA PHE A 171 4.44 -8.02 -3.59
C PHE A 171 5.59 -7.45 -4.40
N ALA A 172 6.80 -7.55 -3.86
CA ALA A 172 8.03 -7.34 -4.62
C ALA A 172 8.37 -8.62 -5.38
N GLY A 173 8.61 -8.51 -6.69
CA GLY A 173 8.75 -9.64 -7.60
C GLY A 173 7.43 -10.04 -8.27
N GLY A 174 7.53 -10.70 -9.42
CA GLY A 174 6.39 -11.26 -10.15
C GLY A 174 6.09 -12.71 -9.75
N LEU A 175 5.09 -13.31 -10.40
CA LEU A 175 4.66 -14.70 -10.22
C LEU A 175 5.77 -15.71 -10.51
N GLY A 176 6.64 -15.44 -11.49
CA GLY A 176 7.79 -16.29 -11.82
C GLY A 176 8.86 -16.35 -10.72
N SER A 177 8.85 -15.40 -9.78
CA SER A 177 9.73 -15.36 -8.61
C SER A 177 8.91 -15.20 -7.32
N ALA A 178 7.70 -15.77 -7.31
CA ALA A 178 6.75 -15.56 -6.22
C ALA A 178 7.31 -16.08 -4.89
N LYS A 179 7.16 -15.25 -3.86
CA LYS A 179 7.25 -15.71 -2.47
C LYS A 179 6.12 -16.69 -2.16
N ASP A 180 6.32 -17.49 -1.13
CA ASP A 180 5.42 -18.54 -0.66
C ASP A 180 3.99 -18.03 -0.49
N THR A 181 3.80 -16.84 0.11
CA THR A 181 2.47 -16.22 0.24
C THR A 181 1.75 -16.05 -1.10
N LEU A 182 2.42 -15.46 -2.10
CA LEU A 182 1.84 -15.20 -3.43
C LEU A 182 1.60 -16.50 -4.20
N ARG A 183 2.51 -17.48 -4.06
CA ARG A 183 2.34 -18.81 -4.65
C ARG A 183 1.11 -19.51 -4.08
N ASN A 184 1.04 -19.62 -2.76
CA ASN A 184 -0.07 -20.27 -2.05
C ASN A 184 -1.41 -19.61 -2.38
N LEU A 185 -1.46 -18.27 -2.41
CA LEU A 185 -2.67 -17.55 -2.78
C LEU A 185 -3.13 -17.82 -4.21
N ARG A 186 -2.20 -17.92 -5.17
CA ARG A 186 -2.54 -18.25 -6.55
C ARG A 186 -3.05 -19.67 -6.69
N GLU A 187 -2.51 -20.61 -5.91
CA GLU A 187 -2.89 -22.03 -5.97
C GLU A 187 -4.18 -22.33 -5.22
N THR A 188 -4.41 -21.67 -4.08
CA THR A 188 -5.53 -21.97 -3.17
C THR A 188 -6.66 -20.96 -3.24
N GLY A 189 -6.37 -19.72 -3.66
CA GLY A 189 -7.32 -18.62 -3.64
C GLY A 189 -7.69 -18.12 -2.24
N GLU A 190 -6.97 -18.51 -1.19
CA GLU A 190 -7.36 -18.27 0.20
C GLU A 190 -6.22 -17.66 1.04
N CYS A 191 -6.56 -16.70 1.89
CA CYS A 191 -5.65 -16.17 2.91
C CYS A 191 -6.41 -15.64 4.14
N VAL A 192 -5.66 -15.32 5.19
CA VAL A 192 -6.12 -14.44 6.27
C VAL A 192 -5.22 -13.23 6.38
N ILE A 193 -5.80 -12.03 6.44
CA ILE A 193 -5.10 -10.78 6.77
C ILE A 193 -5.28 -10.51 8.26
N ASN A 194 -4.18 -10.40 8.99
CA ASN A 194 -4.17 -10.12 10.43
C ASN A 194 -3.61 -8.72 10.67
N ILE A 195 -4.29 -7.92 11.49
CA ILE A 195 -3.80 -6.58 11.86
C ILE A 195 -2.76 -6.72 12.98
N ILE A 196 -1.60 -6.09 12.79
CA ILE A 196 -0.51 -6.09 13.77
C ILE A 196 -0.79 -5.04 14.84
N SER A 197 -0.75 -5.48 16.10
CA SER A 197 -0.87 -4.65 17.30
C SER A 197 0.45 -4.63 18.06
N GLU A 198 0.62 -3.61 18.89
CA GLU A 198 1.85 -3.34 19.64
C GLU A 198 2.40 -4.56 20.41
N HIS A 199 1.53 -5.37 21.03
CA HIS A 199 1.94 -6.46 21.91
C HIS A 199 2.62 -7.65 21.21
N PHE A 200 2.62 -7.69 19.87
CA PHE A 200 3.24 -8.79 19.11
C PHE A 200 4.07 -8.32 17.91
N VAL A 201 4.51 -7.06 17.90
CA VAL A 201 5.20 -6.46 16.76
C VAL A 201 6.54 -7.14 16.45
N GLU A 202 7.32 -7.53 17.45
CA GLU A 202 8.59 -8.24 17.24
C GLU A 202 8.38 -9.62 16.62
N ALA A 203 7.37 -10.36 17.10
CA ALA A 203 6.98 -11.66 16.57
C ALA A 203 6.48 -11.54 15.13
N ALA A 204 5.64 -10.54 14.84
CA ALA A 204 5.22 -10.26 13.47
C ALA A 204 6.41 -9.84 12.57
N ASN A 205 7.33 -9.02 13.07
CA ASN A 205 8.51 -8.62 12.31
C ASN A 205 9.47 -9.80 12.03
N SER A 206 9.57 -10.79 12.92
CA SER A 206 10.43 -11.96 12.69
C SER A 206 9.95 -12.83 11.51
N THR A 207 8.66 -12.79 11.18
CA THR A 207 8.09 -13.44 9.98
C THR A 207 8.55 -12.81 8.66
N ALA A 208 9.24 -11.66 8.69
CA ALA A 208 9.81 -11.05 7.49
C ALA A 208 11.13 -11.70 7.03
N ILE A 209 11.64 -12.69 7.77
CA ILE A 209 12.85 -13.43 7.42
C ILE A 209 12.67 -14.18 6.10
N ASN A 210 13.74 -14.28 5.30
CA ASN A 210 13.73 -15.12 4.10
C ASN A 210 14.00 -16.57 4.52
N THR A 211 12.96 -17.27 4.94
CA THR A 211 12.96 -18.73 5.15
C THR A 211 13.12 -19.47 3.81
N PRO A 212 13.77 -20.65 3.80
CA PRO A 212 13.62 -21.59 2.69
C PRO A 212 12.16 -22.03 2.55
N TYR A 213 11.74 -22.30 1.32
CA TYR A 213 10.38 -22.78 1.04
C TYR A 213 10.01 -23.99 1.90
N GLY A 214 8.84 -23.93 2.53
CA GLY A 214 8.30 -24.98 3.39
C GLY A 214 8.73 -24.92 4.86
N VAL A 215 9.61 -23.98 5.24
CA VAL A 215 9.87 -23.67 6.65
C VAL A 215 8.87 -22.61 7.12
N SER A 216 7.93 -23.04 7.96
CA SER A 216 6.86 -22.17 8.44
C SER A 216 7.33 -21.08 9.41
N GLU A 217 6.97 -19.82 9.13
CA GLU A 217 7.25 -18.68 10.02
C GLU A 217 6.43 -18.69 11.31
N TRP A 218 5.36 -19.49 11.37
CA TRP A 218 4.58 -19.69 12.60
C TRP A 218 5.47 -20.16 13.75
N LYS A 219 6.38 -21.09 13.47
CA LYS A 219 7.30 -21.63 14.49
C LYS A 219 8.34 -20.61 14.95
N THR A 220 8.90 -19.83 14.02
CA THR A 220 9.97 -18.86 14.33
C THR A 220 9.44 -17.58 14.98
N SER A 221 8.20 -17.21 14.69
CA SER A 221 7.54 -16.07 15.34
C SER A 221 6.98 -16.40 16.72
N GLY A 222 6.62 -17.67 16.96
CA GLY A 222 5.95 -18.07 18.20
C GLY A 222 4.50 -17.59 18.29
N LEU A 223 3.93 -17.06 17.19
CA LEU A 223 2.52 -16.68 17.12
C LEU A 223 1.63 -17.92 17.08
N THR A 224 0.45 -17.81 17.68
CA THR A 224 -0.45 -18.95 17.86
C THR A 224 -1.46 -19.02 16.70
N PRO A 225 -1.49 -20.12 15.92
CA PRO A 225 -2.54 -20.33 14.93
C PRO A 225 -3.91 -20.50 15.62
N ALA A 226 -4.95 -19.88 15.07
CA ALA A 226 -6.34 -20.05 15.47
C ALA A 226 -7.23 -20.42 14.27
N PRO A 227 -8.32 -21.16 14.49
CA PRO A 227 -9.19 -21.62 13.41
C PRO A 227 -9.96 -20.46 12.76
N THR A 228 -10.32 -20.70 11.50
CA THR A 228 -11.15 -19.89 10.62
C THR A 228 -12.47 -20.60 10.32
N ALA A 229 -13.45 -19.87 9.78
CA ALA A 229 -14.79 -20.38 9.52
C ALA A 229 -15.03 -20.74 8.04
N VAL A 230 -14.37 -20.05 7.11
CA VAL A 230 -14.64 -20.14 5.66
C VAL A 230 -13.41 -20.58 4.88
N VAL A 231 -12.23 -20.01 5.17
CA VAL A 231 -10.97 -20.33 4.48
C VAL A 231 -10.14 -21.34 5.28
N LYS A 232 -9.19 -22.02 4.63
CA LYS A 232 -8.30 -22.99 5.30
C LYS A 232 -7.16 -22.39 6.13
N PRO A 233 -6.45 -21.33 5.69
CA PRO A 233 -5.33 -20.78 6.45
C PRO A 233 -5.75 -20.29 7.83
N ALA A 234 -4.93 -20.53 8.85
CA ALA A 234 -5.21 -20.10 10.21
C ALA A 234 -5.08 -18.58 10.38
N ARG A 235 -5.89 -17.98 11.27
CA ARG A 235 -5.70 -16.61 11.74
C ARG A 235 -4.69 -16.56 12.89
N VAL A 236 -4.11 -15.40 13.16
CA VAL A 236 -3.22 -15.16 14.30
C VAL A 236 -4.08 -14.92 15.54
N LYS A 237 -3.96 -15.78 16.56
CA LYS A 237 -4.79 -15.69 17.79
C LYS A 237 -4.56 -14.39 18.55
N GLU A 238 -3.33 -13.87 18.53
CA GLU A 238 -2.91 -12.63 19.18
C GLU A 238 -3.45 -11.38 18.47
N SER A 239 -3.89 -11.50 17.21
CA SER A 239 -4.40 -10.36 16.45
C SER A 239 -5.78 -9.95 16.97
N ILE A 240 -5.98 -8.64 17.10
CA ILE A 240 -7.25 -8.07 17.59
C ILE A 240 -8.30 -8.05 16.49
N PHE A 241 -7.88 -7.90 15.23
CA PHE A 241 -8.77 -7.94 14.07
C PHE A 241 -8.13 -8.74 12.94
N ALA A 242 -8.88 -9.71 12.41
CA ALA A 242 -8.43 -10.56 11.31
C ALA A 242 -9.54 -10.75 10.27
N ILE A 243 -9.15 -10.91 9.02
CA ILE A 243 -10.03 -11.00 7.85
C ILE A 243 -9.71 -12.28 7.10
N GLU A 244 -10.65 -13.21 7.04
CA GLU A 244 -10.60 -14.30 6.07
C GLU A 244 -10.93 -13.75 4.69
N ALA A 245 -10.12 -14.06 3.69
CA ALA A 245 -10.28 -13.49 2.37
C ALA A 245 -10.06 -14.50 1.23
N LYS A 246 -10.76 -14.26 0.11
CA LYS A 246 -10.63 -15.03 -1.12
C LYS A 246 -10.06 -14.19 -2.25
N LEU A 247 -9.21 -14.79 -3.07
CA LEU A 247 -8.59 -14.13 -4.22
C LEU A 247 -9.65 -13.77 -5.27
N VAL A 248 -9.65 -12.51 -5.70
CA VAL A 248 -10.50 -11.98 -6.77
C VAL A 248 -9.70 -11.79 -8.05
N ASP A 249 -8.54 -11.13 -7.96
CA ASP A 249 -7.69 -10.81 -9.11
C ASP A 249 -6.22 -10.81 -8.75
N THR A 250 -5.36 -11.00 -9.76
CA THR A 250 -3.91 -10.86 -9.65
C THR A 250 -3.36 -10.08 -10.84
N LYS A 251 -2.68 -8.97 -10.54
CA LYS A 251 -2.02 -8.12 -11.53
C LYS A 251 -0.51 -8.14 -11.36
N GLU A 252 0.23 -8.43 -12.44
CA GLU A 252 1.69 -8.24 -12.47
C GLU A 252 2.08 -6.88 -13.07
N PHE A 253 3.21 -6.35 -12.60
CA PHE A 253 3.81 -5.11 -13.06
C PHE A 253 5.18 -5.35 -13.68
N GLU A 254 5.43 -4.67 -14.79
CA GLU A 254 6.66 -4.79 -15.55
C GLU A 254 7.62 -3.64 -15.26
N SER A 255 8.91 -3.96 -15.23
CA SER A 255 9.97 -2.98 -15.03
C SER A 255 10.11 -2.08 -16.26
N ARG A 256 10.06 -0.76 -16.04
CA ARG A 256 10.47 0.22 -17.07
C ARG A 256 11.98 0.27 -17.27
N ALA A 257 12.76 -0.09 -16.26
CA ALA A 257 14.23 -0.14 -16.34
C ALA A 257 14.74 -1.44 -17.00
N THR A 258 13.91 -2.48 -17.09
CA THR A 258 14.26 -3.77 -17.69
C THR A 258 13.01 -4.37 -18.33
N PRO A 259 12.66 -3.95 -19.57
CA PRO A 259 11.47 -4.44 -20.26
C PRO A 259 11.38 -5.97 -20.30
N GLY A 260 10.18 -6.52 -20.18
CA GLY A 260 9.91 -7.96 -20.06
C GLY A 260 10.09 -8.55 -18.65
N LYS A 261 10.77 -7.85 -17.71
CA LYS A 261 10.93 -8.33 -16.34
C LYS A 261 9.75 -7.93 -15.47
N LYS A 262 9.03 -8.91 -14.91
CA LYS A 262 8.03 -8.67 -13.86
C LYS A 262 8.71 -8.35 -12.54
N THR A 263 8.44 -7.18 -11.96
CA THR A 263 9.10 -6.67 -10.74
C THR A 263 8.16 -6.48 -9.57
N GLY A 264 6.86 -6.63 -9.77
CA GLY A 264 5.88 -6.61 -8.71
C GLY A 264 4.61 -7.35 -9.11
N ALA A 265 3.84 -7.71 -8.11
CA ALA A 265 2.48 -8.19 -8.27
C ALA A 265 1.57 -7.50 -7.26
N MET A 266 0.29 -7.41 -7.57
CA MET A 266 -0.77 -6.99 -6.66
C MET A 266 -1.87 -8.05 -6.73
N ILE A 267 -2.33 -8.48 -5.57
CA ILE A 267 -3.56 -9.25 -5.46
C ILE A 267 -4.68 -8.32 -5.03
N THR A 268 -5.88 -8.66 -5.47
CA THR A 268 -7.13 -8.14 -4.91
C THR A 268 -7.84 -9.31 -4.24
N VAL A 269 -8.26 -9.14 -2.99
CA VAL A 269 -8.97 -10.17 -2.22
C VAL A 269 -10.27 -9.60 -1.64
N GLU A 270 -11.30 -10.43 -1.60
CA GLU A 270 -12.58 -10.13 -0.97
C GLU A 270 -12.62 -10.72 0.44
N GLY A 271 -12.95 -9.91 1.44
CA GLY A 271 -13.15 -10.35 2.81
C GLY A 271 -14.47 -11.10 2.97
N VAL A 272 -14.40 -12.38 3.37
CA VAL A 272 -15.55 -13.28 3.49
C VAL A 272 -15.95 -13.57 4.94
N ARG A 273 -15.08 -13.26 5.91
CA ARG A 273 -15.36 -13.32 7.35
C ARG A 273 -14.43 -12.40 8.11
N PHE A 274 -14.95 -11.74 9.16
CA PHE A 274 -14.14 -10.96 10.09
C PHE A 274 -14.12 -11.61 11.47
N TRP A 275 -12.99 -11.45 12.16
CA TRP A 275 -12.77 -11.82 13.55
C TRP A 275 -12.33 -10.58 14.30
N ALA A 276 -12.99 -10.28 15.41
CA ALA A 276 -12.64 -9.19 16.30
C ALA A 276 -12.53 -9.71 17.74
N ARG A 277 -11.60 -9.16 18.52
CA ARG A 277 -11.49 -9.46 19.96
C ARG A 277 -12.64 -8.79 20.70
N GLU A 278 -13.24 -9.52 21.64
CA GLU A 278 -14.49 -9.11 22.32
C GLU A 278 -14.36 -7.80 23.12
N ASP A 279 -13.18 -7.50 23.64
CA ASP A 279 -12.89 -6.26 24.39
C ASP A 279 -12.61 -5.07 23.48
N ALA A 280 -12.43 -5.30 22.17
CA ALA A 280 -12.08 -4.27 21.20
C ALA A 280 -13.26 -3.89 20.29
N ILE A 281 -14.26 -4.76 20.13
CA ILE A 281 -15.40 -4.55 19.25
C ILE A 281 -16.56 -3.92 20.04
N ASP A 282 -17.27 -2.97 19.44
CA ASP A 282 -18.50 -2.41 20.01
C ASP A 282 -19.68 -3.42 19.98
N GLU A 283 -20.77 -3.07 20.67
CA GLU A 283 -21.97 -3.92 20.79
C GLU A 283 -22.61 -4.21 19.42
N ASP A 284 -22.61 -3.22 18.53
CA ASP A 284 -23.17 -3.31 17.16
C ASP A 284 -22.26 -4.06 16.18
N ARG A 285 -21.03 -4.40 16.59
CA ARG A 285 -19.99 -5.03 15.76
C ARG A 285 -19.64 -4.21 14.51
N SER A 286 -19.64 -2.89 14.67
CA SER A 286 -19.45 -1.90 13.62
C SER A 286 -18.12 -1.15 13.74
N ALA A 287 -17.52 -1.11 14.94
CA ALA A 287 -16.33 -0.33 15.21
C ALA A 287 -15.36 -1.05 16.16
N ILE A 288 -14.05 -0.86 15.90
CA ILE A 288 -12.97 -1.36 16.75
C ILE A 288 -12.40 -0.20 17.58
N ASP A 289 -12.32 -0.36 18.89
CA ASP A 289 -11.68 0.59 19.80
C ASP A 289 -10.17 0.67 19.51
N LEU A 290 -9.74 1.85 19.07
CA LEU A 290 -8.35 2.16 18.76
C LEU A 290 -7.43 2.02 19.99
N LYS A 291 -7.94 2.29 21.20
CA LYS A 291 -7.20 2.15 22.47
C LYS A 291 -6.82 0.70 22.74
N VAL A 292 -7.67 -0.22 22.32
CA VAL A 292 -7.44 -1.67 22.47
C VAL A 292 -6.61 -2.18 21.29
N LEU A 293 -6.95 -1.76 20.06
CA LEU A 293 -6.28 -2.21 18.83
C LEU A 293 -4.78 -1.90 18.81
N LYS A 294 -4.38 -0.72 19.30
CA LYS A 294 -2.98 -0.19 19.29
C LYS A 294 -2.21 -0.63 18.01
N PRO A 295 -2.71 -0.29 16.82
CA PRO A 295 -2.19 -0.83 15.57
C PRO A 295 -0.79 -0.30 15.27
N ILE A 296 0.03 -1.15 14.65
CA ILE A 296 1.37 -0.79 14.21
C ILE A 296 1.38 -0.48 12.71
N SER A 297 2.01 0.64 12.37
CA SER A 297 2.24 1.04 10.99
C SER A 297 3.72 0.88 10.60
N ARG A 298 3.96 0.72 9.29
CA ARG A 298 5.31 0.76 8.73
C ARG A 298 5.64 2.17 8.24
N LEU A 299 6.81 2.67 8.62
CA LEU A 299 7.35 3.96 8.17
C LEU A 299 8.48 3.74 7.14
N GLY A 300 9.41 4.70 7.04
CA GLY A 300 10.61 4.60 6.22
C GLY A 300 11.63 3.59 6.77
N GLY A 301 12.22 2.79 5.89
CA GLY A 301 13.29 1.85 6.25
C GLY A 301 12.82 0.75 7.22
N ILE A 302 13.45 0.68 8.41
CA ILE A 302 13.14 -0.31 9.45
C ILE A 302 12.24 0.25 10.56
N THR A 303 11.76 1.49 10.41
CA THR A 303 11.02 2.19 11.44
C THR A 303 9.55 1.78 11.42
N TYR A 304 8.98 1.59 12.61
CA TYR A 304 7.57 1.35 12.85
C TYR A 304 6.96 2.56 13.59
N GLY A 305 5.66 2.79 13.40
CA GLY A 305 4.92 3.87 14.05
C GLY A 305 3.78 3.33 14.91
N ARG A 306 3.57 3.94 16.08
CA ARG A 306 2.42 3.71 16.97
C ARG A 306 1.36 4.78 16.69
N THR A 307 0.09 4.41 16.81
CA THR A 307 -1.02 5.37 16.85
C THR A 307 -1.33 5.71 18.31
N THR A 308 -0.77 6.81 18.83
CA THR A 308 -0.89 7.21 20.26
C THR A 308 -1.64 8.52 20.48
N GLU A 309 -1.81 9.33 19.43
CA GLU A 309 -2.56 10.57 19.46
C GLU A 309 -3.34 10.71 18.15
N ALA A 310 -4.58 11.19 18.24
CA ALA A 310 -5.44 11.46 17.10
C ALA A 310 -6.34 12.67 17.39
N PHE A 311 -7.04 13.18 16.38
CA PHE A 311 -8.07 14.20 16.50
C PHE A 311 -9.15 13.93 15.47
N GLU A 312 -10.36 14.45 15.70
CA GLU A 312 -11.52 14.19 14.85
C GLU A 312 -11.89 15.43 14.06
N ILE A 313 -12.08 15.28 12.74
CA ILE A 313 -12.60 16.32 11.85
C ILE A 313 -13.86 15.74 11.19
N PRO A 314 -15.05 16.30 11.45
CA PRO A 314 -16.26 15.89 10.76
C PRO A 314 -16.13 16.10 9.25
N ARG A 315 -16.76 15.20 8.47
CA ARG A 315 -16.86 15.40 7.02
C ARG A 315 -17.66 16.68 6.75
N PRO A 316 -17.16 17.61 5.92
CA PRO A 316 -17.94 18.77 5.52
C PRO A 316 -19.26 18.36 4.87
N ALA A 317 -20.34 19.05 5.23
CA ALA A 317 -21.65 18.93 4.60
C ALA A 317 -22.03 20.30 4.01
N ILE A 318 -22.68 20.27 2.84
CA ILE A 318 -23.26 21.47 2.20
C ILE A 318 -24.58 21.79 2.88
#